data_AF-A0A5C6AW12-F1
#
_entry.id   AF-A0A5C6AW12-F1
#
_cell.length_a   1.000
_cell.length_b   1.000
_cell.length_c   1.000
_cell.angle_alpha   90.00
_cell.angle_beta   90.00
_cell.angle_gamma   90.00
#
_symmetry.space_group_name_H-M   'P 1'
#
loop_
_entity.id
_entity.type
_entity.pdbx_description
1 polymer ?
#
loop_
_entity_poly.entity_id
_entity_poly.type
_entity_poly.pdbx_seq_one_letter_code
_entity_poly.pdbx_strand_id
1 'polypeptide(L)'
;MSRNHLHAVLTLLCVLTIPPFCTGYRGVSADDDDVANADGEQENAADGDGNGNANGNGNGNLPIGNAPGVVIGGGQGSVNGGNRDPLAERIQAASELLKAQSEFMLAEGEYLNLLADARIKVAEAVDLELDLWKKKVLIYFERHEENMRSKMRRKDLYDVAADQTLRLKDTAARRRYEYMKRHPRLSGRGSHTNLNFMLDQFVGTPIGYGIPLEETFSSNTRHERWKLDETMHSQLKIKQDNGIDSIEFLLNQPTPIAFDWPDVFREEAFSMHRSEIERLNSIVAKLDEHPTNERNAMHQRAAERMQRVFASMSQKFFELYPDYGRQGLTTAQWRAIMRGEDFLSQKTVELEAYRRNPERLVSASTIFDPDKDGRDAGTLIAFMSRNGLKFSKPSSGSENAYHSLYTMMMELYALYGEPLAEVAKTEVSERPQPPEREPAAEGIEGIEELIQQP
;
A
#
# COMPACT_ATOMS: atom_id res chain seq x y z
N MET A 1 49.23 -0.36 13.41
CA MET A 1 48.13 -1.32 13.24
C MET A 1 47.02 -0.61 12.48
N SER A 2 46.74 -1.00 11.23
CA SER A 2 46.02 -0.16 10.26
C SER A 2 44.50 -0.39 10.28
N ARG A 3 43.77 0.69 9.95
CA ARG A 3 42.31 0.84 9.82
C ARG A 3 41.58 -0.19 8.93
N ASN A 4 42.30 -1.10 8.29
CA ASN A 4 41.73 -2.05 7.32
C ASN A 4 41.18 -3.35 7.95
N HIS A 5 41.34 -3.56 9.26
CA HIS A 5 40.77 -4.73 9.95
C HIS A 5 39.41 -4.50 10.59
N LEU A 6 38.95 -3.26 10.77
CA LEU A 6 37.65 -2.99 11.40
C LEU A 6 36.47 -3.12 10.42
N HIS A 7 36.70 -2.95 9.11
CA HIS A 7 35.65 -3.05 8.10
C HIS A 7 35.26 -4.50 7.74
N ALA A 8 36.17 -5.46 7.95
CA ALA A 8 35.92 -6.87 7.63
C ALA A 8 35.11 -7.62 8.69
N VAL A 9 35.11 -7.14 9.94
CA VAL A 9 34.38 -7.78 11.05
C VAL A 9 32.90 -7.35 11.09
N LEU A 10 32.57 -6.16 10.57
CA LEU A 10 31.18 -5.67 10.54
C LEU A 10 30.34 -6.20 9.37
N THR A 11 30.95 -6.73 8.31
CA THR A 11 30.21 -7.28 7.16
C THR A 11 29.83 -8.76 7.35
N LEU A 12 30.44 -9.47 8.30
CA LEU A 12 30.20 -10.91 8.50
C LEU A 12 29.06 -11.22 9.48
N LEU A 13 28.50 -10.21 10.16
CA LEU A 13 27.48 -10.38 11.22
C LEU A 13 26.03 -10.08 10.78
N CYS A 14 25.80 -9.72 9.51
CA CYS A 14 24.47 -9.39 8.98
C CYS A 14 23.78 -10.47 8.13
N VAL A 15 24.37 -11.66 7.95
CA VAL A 15 23.87 -12.67 6.99
C VAL A 15 23.13 -13.85 7.64
N LEU A 16 23.03 -13.93 8.97
CA LEU A 16 22.38 -15.08 9.61
C LEU A 16 21.41 -14.64 10.71
N THR A 17 20.14 -14.44 10.32
CA THR A 17 18.91 -14.91 11.00
C THR A 17 17.71 -14.07 10.53
N ILE A 18 16.75 -14.68 9.84
CA ILE A 18 15.26 -14.50 9.95
C ILE A 18 14.60 -15.38 8.85
N PRO A 19 13.62 -16.26 9.19
CA PRO A 19 12.87 -17.08 8.22
C PRO A 19 11.74 -16.29 7.53
N PRO A 20 11.22 -16.76 6.36
CA PRO A 20 10.20 -16.05 5.61
C PRO A 20 8.81 -16.24 6.24
N PHE A 21 8.21 -15.15 6.73
CA PHE A 21 6.78 -15.06 6.96
C PHE A 21 6.09 -14.55 5.69
N CYS A 22 5.21 -15.38 5.12
CA CYS A 22 4.28 -14.97 4.07
C CYS A 22 3.10 -14.22 4.70
N THR A 23 3.02 -12.91 4.47
CA THR A 23 1.78 -12.15 4.61
C THR A 23 1.55 -11.36 3.32
N GLY A 24 0.51 -11.74 2.59
CA GLY A 24 0.05 -11.01 1.41
C GLY A 24 -0.58 -9.69 1.84
N TYR A 25 0.18 -8.61 1.75
CA TYR A 25 -0.35 -7.25 1.88
C TYR A 25 -0.69 -6.72 0.49
N ARG A 26 -1.98 -6.48 0.27
CA ARG A 26 -2.59 -5.99 -0.96
C ARG A 26 -2.32 -4.48 -1.06
N GLY A 27 -1.36 -4.09 -1.90
CA GLY A 27 -1.08 -2.70 -2.23
C GLY A 27 -2.25 -2.11 -3.03
N VAL A 28 -2.84 -1.04 -2.50
CA VAL A 28 -3.76 -0.17 -3.22
C VAL A 28 -2.90 0.78 -4.05
N SER A 29 -2.97 0.63 -5.37
CA SER A 29 -2.43 1.59 -6.33
C SER A 29 -3.31 2.84 -6.34
N ALA A 30 -2.68 4.00 -6.14
CA ALA A 30 -3.26 5.30 -6.41
C ALA A 30 -2.71 5.76 -7.76
N ASP A 31 -3.53 5.64 -8.81
CA ASP A 31 -3.38 6.39 -10.06
C ASP A 31 -4.19 7.69 -9.86
N ASP A 32 -3.51 8.83 -9.92
CA ASP A 32 -3.55 9.79 -11.05
C ASP A 32 -4.88 10.54 -11.14
N ASP A 33 -4.91 11.73 -10.55
CA ASP A 33 -5.89 12.78 -10.86
C ASP A 33 -5.19 13.93 -11.60
N ASP A 34 -5.74 14.19 -12.78
CA ASP A 34 -5.57 15.36 -13.63
C ASP A 34 -5.64 16.69 -12.86
N VAL A 35 -4.65 17.57 -13.06
CA VAL A 35 -4.87 19.03 -12.96
C VAL A 35 -4.11 19.75 -14.07
N ALA A 36 -4.88 20.61 -14.73
CA ALA A 36 -4.64 21.28 -15.99
C ALA A 36 -3.50 22.31 -16.00
N ASN A 37 -2.98 22.49 -17.22
CA ASN A 37 -2.17 23.59 -17.71
C ASN A 37 -2.60 24.98 -17.21
N ALA A 38 -1.62 25.77 -16.80
CA ALA A 38 -1.64 27.22 -16.92
C ALA A 38 -0.28 27.69 -17.47
N ASP A 39 -0.26 28.04 -18.76
CA ASP A 39 0.65 29.01 -19.35
C ASP A 39 0.47 30.36 -18.60
N GLY A 40 1.43 31.25 -18.39
CA GLY A 40 2.69 31.52 -19.04
C GLY A 40 2.76 33.03 -19.34
N GLU A 41 3.27 33.84 -18.42
CA GLU A 41 3.75 35.23 -18.65
C GLU A 41 4.93 35.48 -17.70
N GLN A 42 6.17 35.45 -18.20
CA GLN A 42 6.98 36.62 -18.59
C GLN A 42 7.31 37.58 -17.42
N GLU A 43 8.49 37.42 -16.82
CA GLU A 43 9.25 38.56 -16.31
C GLU A 43 10.74 38.44 -16.69
N ASN A 44 11.23 39.54 -17.23
CA ASN A 44 12.60 39.78 -17.66
C ASN A 44 13.52 39.98 -16.45
N ALA A 45 14.72 39.39 -16.50
CA ALA A 45 15.91 39.98 -15.92
C ALA A 45 17.13 39.50 -16.71
N ALA A 46 17.56 40.35 -17.65
CA ALA A 46 18.89 40.36 -18.19
C ALA A 46 19.79 41.25 -17.31
N ASP A 47 21.10 41.09 -17.49
CA ASP A 47 22.25 41.70 -16.81
C ASP A 47 22.66 40.93 -15.54
N GLY A 48 23.84 40.33 -15.44
CA GLY A 48 25.10 40.51 -16.16
C GLY A 48 26.24 40.30 -15.15
N ASP A 49 27.39 39.87 -15.64
CA ASP A 49 28.64 39.53 -14.90
C ASP A 49 28.64 38.12 -14.26
N GLY A 50 29.42 37.13 -14.71
CA GLY A 50 30.61 37.16 -15.55
C GLY A 50 31.87 36.92 -14.72
N ASN A 51 32.15 35.67 -14.35
CA ASN A 51 33.49 35.06 -14.17
C ASN A 51 33.28 33.68 -13.52
N GLY A 52 33.92 32.59 -13.91
CA GLY A 52 35.23 32.47 -14.50
C GLY A 52 35.85 31.24 -13.85
N ASN A 53 35.77 30.12 -14.56
CA ASN A 53 36.40 28.84 -14.29
C ASN A 53 37.90 29.02 -13.96
N ALA A 54 38.36 28.52 -12.82
CA ALA A 54 39.78 28.26 -12.60
C ALA A 54 39.97 27.17 -11.53
N ASN A 55 39.95 25.93 -12.02
CA ASN A 55 40.58 24.79 -11.40
C ASN A 55 42.09 25.07 -11.30
N GLY A 56 42.54 25.52 -10.13
CA GLY A 56 43.92 25.93 -9.86
C GLY A 56 44.56 25.04 -8.81
N ASN A 57 45.31 24.05 -9.28
CA ASN A 57 46.19 23.20 -8.49
C ASN A 57 47.32 24.05 -7.91
N GLY A 58 47.11 24.63 -6.73
CA GLY A 58 48.05 25.51 -6.04
C GLY A 58 48.84 24.76 -4.97
N ASN A 59 49.98 24.21 -5.37
CA ASN A 59 51.02 23.71 -4.47
C ASN A 59 51.70 24.93 -3.81
N GLY A 60 51.10 25.44 -2.74
CA GLY A 60 51.56 26.60 -1.99
C GLY A 60 52.40 26.18 -0.79
N ASN A 61 53.71 26.18 -0.98
CA ASN A 61 54.75 25.98 0.02
C ASN A 61 54.44 26.73 1.32
N LEU A 62 54.46 26.01 2.44
CA LEU A 62 54.54 26.60 3.78
C LEU A 62 55.76 27.53 3.84
N PRO A 63 55.68 28.71 4.47
CA PRO A 63 56.88 29.49 4.77
C PRO A 63 57.65 28.71 5.84
N ILE A 64 58.61 27.91 5.39
CA ILE A 64 59.72 27.50 6.25
C ILE A 64 60.40 28.80 6.63
N GLY A 65 60.16 29.24 7.86
CA GLY A 65 60.83 30.38 8.45
C GLY A 65 62.32 30.24 8.21
N ASN A 66 62.91 31.26 7.60
CA ASN A 66 64.34 31.43 7.60
C ASN A 66 64.79 31.38 9.05
N ALA A 67 65.43 30.28 9.44
CA ALA A 67 66.32 30.28 10.57
C ALA A 67 67.31 31.44 10.37
N PRO A 68 67.66 32.20 11.41
CA PRO A 68 68.68 33.22 11.30
C PRO A 68 69.96 32.53 10.78
N GLY A 69 70.33 32.87 9.56
CA GLY A 69 71.60 32.47 8.99
C GLY A 69 72.69 33.04 9.89
N VAL A 70 73.32 32.17 10.68
CA VAL A 70 74.57 32.47 11.35
C VAL A 70 75.57 32.81 10.24
N VAL A 71 75.80 34.11 10.03
CA VAL A 71 76.86 34.63 9.17
C VAL A 71 78.18 34.37 9.88
N ILE A 72 78.75 33.20 9.64
CA ILE A 72 80.17 32.95 9.90
C ILE A 72 80.93 33.21 8.61
N GLY A 73 81.86 34.16 8.66
CA GLY A 73 82.98 34.22 7.74
C GLY A 73 82.91 35.34 6.71
N GLY A 74 83.44 36.50 7.10
CA GLY A 74 83.69 37.61 6.18
C GLY A 74 84.58 38.66 6.83
N GLY A 75 85.68 38.24 7.45
CA GLY A 75 86.71 39.14 7.96
C GLY A 75 87.26 39.99 6.82
N GLN A 76 86.77 41.23 6.69
CA GLN A 76 87.44 42.26 5.91
C GLN A 76 88.69 42.67 6.66
N GLY A 77 89.80 42.04 6.29
CA GLY A 77 91.14 42.50 6.64
C GLY A 77 91.39 43.88 6.02
N SER A 78 91.05 44.94 6.73
CA SER A 78 91.57 46.27 6.48
C SER A 78 93.02 46.29 6.97
N VAL A 79 93.96 46.24 6.03
CA VAL A 79 95.40 46.45 6.28
C VAL A 79 95.63 47.96 6.38
N ASN A 80 95.48 48.50 7.58
CA ASN A 80 96.16 49.75 7.96
C ASN A 80 97.24 49.40 9.00
N GLY A 81 98.48 49.67 8.61
CA GLY A 81 99.68 49.43 9.38
C GLY A 81 99.80 50.40 10.55
N GLY A 82 99.89 49.83 11.75
CA GLY A 82 100.20 50.49 13.01
C GLY A 82 100.13 49.42 14.10
N ASN A 83 101.20 49.25 14.88
CA ASN A 83 101.38 48.23 15.93
C ASN A 83 100.08 47.54 16.40
N ARG A 84 99.81 46.35 15.83
CA ARG A 84 98.71 45.51 16.26
C ARG A 84 99.18 44.66 17.41
N ASP A 85 98.71 45.01 18.59
CA ASP A 85 98.91 44.19 19.78
C ASP A 85 98.10 42.89 19.59
N PRO A 86 98.73 41.71 19.49
CA PRO A 86 98.03 40.44 19.28
C PRO A 86 97.02 40.12 20.39
N LEU A 87 97.15 40.78 21.55
CA LEU A 87 96.17 40.73 22.63
C LEU A 87 94.87 41.46 22.27
N ALA A 88 94.94 42.61 21.58
CA ALA A 88 93.76 43.41 21.20
C ALA A 88 92.90 42.70 20.15
N GLU A 89 93.50 42.06 19.15
CA GLU A 89 92.77 41.26 18.15
C GLU A 89 92.09 40.03 18.80
N ARG A 90 92.74 39.38 19.78
CA ARG A 90 92.13 38.28 20.53
C ARG A 90 90.95 38.72 21.39
N ILE A 91 91.06 39.90 22.02
CA ILE A 91 89.96 40.47 22.82
C ILE A 91 88.78 40.84 21.91
N GLN A 92 89.03 41.42 20.73
CA GLN A 92 87.99 41.73 19.75
C GLN A 92 87.30 40.45 19.24
N ALA A 93 88.07 39.43 18.83
CA ALA A 93 87.52 38.16 18.39
C ALA A 93 86.70 37.44 19.48
N ALA A 94 87.16 37.48 20.74
CA ALA A 94 86.41 36.95 21.87
C ALA A 94 85.10 37.74 22.12
N SER A 95 85.13 39.07 21.95
CA SER A 95 83.95 39.92 22.10
C SER A 95 82.91 39.70 20.99
N GLU A 96 83.36 39.48 19.74
CA GLU A 96 82.48 39.17 18.61
C GLU A 96 81.84 37.79 18.77
N LEU A 97 82.61 36.81 19.26
CA LEU A 97 82.08 35.47 19.58
C LEU A 97 81.03 35.54 20.69
N LEU A 98 81.27 36.30 21.76
CA LEU A 98 80.29 36.50 22.84
C LEU A 98 79.01 37.21 22.33
N LYS A 99 79.15 38.21 21.45
CA LYS A 99 78.00 38.87 20.81
C LYS A 99 77.21 37.89 19.95
N ALA A 100 77.86 37.14 19.08
CA ALA A 100 77.21 36.14 18.23
C ALA A 100 76.50 35.06 19.06
N GLN A 101 77.09 34.61 20.16
CA GLN A 101 76.43 33.68 21.09
C GLN A 101 75.21 34.30 21.79
N SER A 102 75.30 35.57 22.19
CA SER A 102 74.17 36.27 22.82
C SER A 102 73.02 36.50 21.84
N GLU A 103 73.30 36.86 20.58
CA GLU A 103 72.31 37.03 19.52
C GLU A 103 71.64 35.70 19.17
N PHE A 104 72.41 34.61 19.13
CA PHE A 104 71.88 33.26 18.95
C PHE A 104 70.92 32.86 20.08
N MET A 105 71.29 33.09 21.35
CA MET A 105 70.44 32.78 22.50
C MET A 105 69.14 33.61 22.51
N LEU A 106 69.22 34.89 22.12
CA LEU A 106 68.03 35.74 21.99
C LEU A 106 67.10 35.23 20.88
N ALA A 107 67.65 34.92 19.71
CA ALA A 107 66.87 34.39 18.59
C ALA A 107 66.24 33.02 18.91
N GLU A 108 66.96 32.15 19.64
CA GLU A 108 66.42 30.87 20.12
C GLU A 108 65.26 31.10 21.11
N GLY A 109 65.40 32.05 22.04
CA GLY A 109 64.33 32.43 22.97
C GLY A 109 63.09 32.98 22.26
N GLU A 110 63.26 33.87 21.28
CA GLU A 110 62.17 34.40 20.46
C GLU A 110 61.47 33.31 19.65
N TYR A 111 62.25 32.38 19.06
CA TYR A 111 61.72 31.23 18.34
C TYR A 111 60.86 30.33 19.24
N LEU A 112 61.34 30.04 20.46
CA LEU A 112 60.59 29.23 21.42
C LEU A 112 59.28 29.89 21.86
N ASN A 113 59.28 31.22 22.05
CA ASN A 113 58.07 31.99 22.36
C ASN A 113 57.07 31.95 21.20
N LEU A 114 57.52 32.17 19.96
CA LEU A 114 56.66 32.06 18.77
C LEU A 114 56.06 30.66 18.62
N LEU A 115 56.83 29.62 18.92
CA LEU A 115 56.37 28.24 18.88
C LEU A 115 55.35 27.94 19.98
N ALA A 116 55.52 28.52 21.17
CA ALA A 116 54.54 28.44 22.26
C ALA A 116 53.21 29.13 21.86
N ASP A 117 53.28 30.36 21.33
CA ASP A 117 52.11 31.11 20.85
C ASP A 117 51.39 30.36 19.72
N ALA A 118 52.14 29.77 18.78
CA ALA A 118 51.57 28.96 17.71
C ALA A 118 50.83 27.73 18.26
N ARG A 119 51.36 27.07 19.30
CA ARG A 119 50.68 25.94 19.96
C ARG A 119 49.39 26.35 20.64
N ILE A 120 49.37 27.52 21.30
CA ILE A 120 48.16 28.06 21.93
C ILE A 120 47.10 28.31 20.87
N LYS A 121 47.44 29.00 19.77
CA LYS A 121 46.51 29.26 18.66
C LYS A 121 45.98 27.99 18.00
N VAL A 122 46.82 26.96 17.87
CA VAL A 122 46.39 25.66 17.35
C VAL A 122 45.42 24.98 18.33
N ALA A 123 45.67 25.04 19.63
CA ALA A 123 44.75 24.49 20.63
C ALA A 123 43.40 25.21 20.60
N GLU A 124 43.39 26.55 20.56
CA GLU A 124 42.17 27.35 20.45
C GLU A 124 41.37 27.03 19.18
N ALA A 125 42.05 26.86 18.04
CA ALA A 125 41.41 26.45 16.79
C ALA A 125 40.76 25.07 16.89
N VAL A 126 41.45 24.10 17.51
CA VAL A 126 40.91 22.75 17.74
C VAL A 126 39.71 22.79 18.68
N ASP A 127 39.75 23.59 19.74
CA ASP A 127 38.62 23.73 20.67
C ASP A 127 37.39 24.31 19.96
N LEU A 128 37.56 25.33 19.11
CA LEU A 128 36.48 25.88 18.29
C LEU A 128 35.92 24.86 17.29
N GLU A 129 36.78 24.06 16.65
CA GLU A 129 36.34 22.98 15.78
C GLU A 129 35.52 21.95 16.54
N LEU A 130 35.96 21.53 17.72
CA LEU A 130 35.24 20.57 18.58
C LEU A 130 33.86 21.11 18.99
N ASP A 131 33.77 22.39 19.33
CA ASP A 131 32.50 23.04 19.65
C ASP A 131 31.55 23.10 18.44
N LEU A 132 32.07 23.42 17.25
CA LEU A 132 31.28 23.37 16.01
C LEU A 132 30.80 21.96 15.70
N TRP A 133 31.64 20.94 15.91
CA TRP A 133 31.26 19.55 15.76
C TRP A 133 30.16 19.15 16.74
N LYS A 134 30.29 19.52 18.02
CA LYS A 134 29.27 19.28 19.04
C LYS A 134 27.94 19.92 18.67
N LYS A 135 27.95 21.19 18.23
CA LYS A 135 26.75 21.90 17.76
C LYS A 135 26.11 21.21 16.55
N LYS A 136 26.90 20.78 15.56
CA LYS A 136 26.40 20.04 14.39
C LYS A 136 25.72 18.73 14.78
N VAL A 137 26.29 17.98 15.73
CA VAL A 137 25.72 16.72 16.21
C VAL A 137 24.39 16.98 16.95
N LEU A 138 24.33 18.00 17.81
CA LEU A 138 23.08 18.37 18.50
C LEU A 138 21.98 18.75 17.50
N ILE A 139 22.27 19.64 16.54
CA ILE A 139 21.32 20.05 15.50
C ILE A 139 20.82 18.85 14.68
N TYR A 140 21.71 17.89 14.39
CA TYR A 140 21.33 16.68 13.67
C TYR A 140 20.30 15.86 14.46
N PHE A 141 20.52 15.63 15.76
CA PHE A 141 19.59 14.87 16.59
C PHE A 141 18.27 15.61 16.83
N GLU A 142 18.30 16.92 17.05
CA GLU A 142 17.09 17.75 17.15
C GLU A 142 16.24 17.66 15.88
N ARG A 143 16.88 17.78 14.70
CA ARG A 143 16.21 17.61 13.41
C ARG A 143 15.68 16.20 13.22
N HIS A 144 16.40 15.18 13.69
CA HIS A 144 15.95 13.80 13.63
C HIS A 144 14.70 13.57 14.50
N GLU A 145 14.70 14.07 15.73
CA GLU A 145 13.54 13.99 16.63
C GLU A 145 12.33 14.70 16.05
N GLU A 146 12.48 15.93 15.55
CA GLU A 146 11.36 16.69 14.97
C GLU A 146 10.79 16.00 13.73
N ASN A 147 11.65 15.41 12.89
CA ASN A 147 11.21 14.59 11.77
C ASN A 147 10.43 13.34 12.21
N MET A 148 10.87 12.67 13.28
CA MET A 148 10.17 11.50 13.82
C MET A 148 8.83 11.90 14.43
N ARG A 149 8.78 12.98 15.22
CA ARG A 149 7.53 13.55 15.75
C ARG A 149 6.57 13.94 14.64
N SER A 150 7.06 14.53 13.56
CA SER A 150 6.26 14.90 12.38
C SER A 150 5.75 13.68 11.61
N LYS A 151 6.52 12.59 11.53
CA LYS A 151 6.05 11.32 10.97
C LYS A 151 4.98 10.67 11.84
N MET A 152 5.17 10.65 13.16
CA MET A 152 4.18 10.13 14.11
C MET A 152 2.88 10.93 14.04
N ARG A 153 2.95 12.28 14.09
CA ARG A 153 1.77 13.16 13.92
C ARG A 153 0.98 12.86 12.65
N ARG A 154 1.66 12.64 11.51
CA ARG A 154 1.00 12.25 10.26
C ARG A 154 0.33 10.89 10.36
N LYS A 155 1.01 9.90 10.93
CA LYS A 155 0.43 8.56 11.14
C LYS A 155 -0.81 8.64 12.04
N ASP A 156 -0.73 9.36 13.16
CA ASP A 156 -1.85 9.53 14.10
C ASP A 156 -3.06 10.16 13.41
N LEU A 157 -2.86 11.15 12.53
CA LEU A 157 -3.93 11.73 11.72
C LEU A 157 -4.57 10.71 10.76
N TYR A 158 -3.76 9.86 10.12
CA TYR A 158 -4.28 8.78 9.26
C TYR A 158 -5.08 7.76 10.07
N ASP A 159 -4.57 7.36 11.24
CA ASP A 159 -5.23 6.39 12.11
C ASP A 159 -6.56 6.95 12.63
N VAL A 160 -6.61 8.23 13.04
CA VAL A 160 -7.85 8.92 13.43
C VAL A 160 -8.85 8.99 12.26
N ALA A 161 -8.39 9.31 11.05
CA ALA A 161 -9.26 9.34 9.87
C ALA A 161 -9.80 7.95 9.53
N ALA A 162 -8.94 6.91 9.58
CA ALA A 162 -9.33 5.53 9.37
C ALA A 162 -10.40 5.10 10.39
N ASP A 163 -10.18 5.37 11.68
CA ASP A 163 -11.14 5.08 12.75
C ASP A 163 -12.48 5.79 12.54
N GLN A 164 -12.47 7.06 12.13
CA GLN A 164 -13.70 7.78 11.81
C GLN A 164 -14.46 7.10 10.66
N THR A 165 -13.76 6.68 9.60
CA THR A 165 -14.41 5.99 8.48
C THR A 165 -14.98 4.63 8.88
N LEU A 166 -14.29 3.88 9.75
CA LEU A 166 -14.77 2.61 10.29
C LEU A 166 -16.03 2.83 11.14
N ARG A 167 -16.01 3.80 12.06
CA ARG A 167 -17.18 4.17 12.88
C ARG A 167 -18.37 4.60 12.02
N LEU A 168 -18.15 5.38 10.95
CA LEU A 168 -19.21 5.76 10.02
C LEU A 168 -19.78 4.56 9.26
N LYS A 169 -18.93 3.63 8.82
CA LYS A 169 -19.36 2.37 8.20
C LYS A 169 -20.18 1.52 9.17
N ASP A 170 -19.72 1.35 10.40
CA ASP A 170 -20.41 0.56 11.43
C ASP A 170 -21.76 1.17 11.81
N THR A 171 -21.81 2.49 12.00
CA THR A 171 -23.07 3.18 12.30
C THR A 171 -24.05 3.11 11.14
N ALA A 172 -23.58 3.25 9.89
CA ALA A 172 -24.41 3.09 8.71
C ALA A 172 -24.93 1.64 8.55
N ALA A 173 -24.07 0.64 8.75
CA ALA A 173 -24.44 -0.77 8.74
C ALA A 173 -25.48 -1.07 9.82
N ARG A 174 -25.27 -0.59 11.05
CA ARG A 174 -26.23 -0.74 12.15
C ARG A 174 -27.58 -0.09 11.83
N ARG A 175 -27.61 1.13 11.29
CA ARG A 175 -28.86 1.79 10.87
C ARG A 175 -29.58 0.98 9.79
N ARG A 176 -28.84 0.46 8.81
CA ARG A 176 -29.40 -0.38 7.74
C ARG A 176 -29.97 -1.68 8.31
N TYR A 177 -29.27 -2.34 9.22
CA TYR A 177 -29.76 -3.53 9.92
C TYR A 177 -31.03 -3.24 10.74
N GLU A 178 -31.04 -2.18 11.55
CA GLU A 178 -32.23 -1.75 12.30
C GLU A 178 -33.42 -1.46 11.38
N TYR A 179 -33.18 -0.78 10.26
CA TYR A 179 -34.21 -0.52 9.25
C TYR A 179 -34.77 -1.83 8.67
N MET A 180 -33.89 -2.76 8.30
CA MET A 180 -34.27 -4.08 7.79
C MET A 180 -35.05 -4.92 8.80
N LYS A 181 -34.67 -4.87 10.08
CA LYS A 181 -35.35 -5.54 11.20
C LYS A 181 -36.76 -4.96 11.43
N ARG A 182 -36.91 -3.63 11.41
CA ARG A 182 -38.19 -2.94 11.65
C ARG A 182 -39.13 -2.95 10.45
N HIS A 183 -38.57 -2.89 9.24
CA HIS A 183 -39.34 -2.78 7.99
C HIS A 183 -39.03 -3.92 7.02
N PRO A 184 -39.28 -5.18 7.39
CA PRO A 184 -38.93 -6.33 6.55
C PRO A 184 -39.73 -6.39 5.24
N ARG A 185 -40.80 -5.60 5.07
CA ARG A 185 -41.57 -5.52 3.81
C ARG A 185 -41.02 -4.47 2.83
N LEU A 186 -40.41 -3.40 3.34
CA LEU A 186 -39.91 -2.28 2.54
C LEU A 186 -38.46 -2.47 2.10
N SER A 187 -37.70 -3.33 2.77
CA SER A 187 -36.28 -3.55 2.44
C SER A 187 -36.05 -4.25 1.10
N GLY A 188 -37.09 -4.73 0.40
CA GLY A 188 -36.93 -5.58 -0.78
C GLY A 188 -36.60 -7.01 -0.35
N ARG A 189 -37.62 -7.73 0.14
CA ARG A 189 -37.52 -9.13 0.57
C ARG A 189 -36.87 -9.98 -0.53
N GLY A 190 -35.81 -10.71 -0.19
CA GLY A 190 -35.12 -11.58 -1.15
C GLY A 190 -34.25 -10.85 -2.17
N SER A 191 -33.92 -9.57 -1.96
CA SER A 191 -32.89 -8.93 -2.77
C SER A 191 -31.51 -9.48 -2.43
N HIS A 192 -30.75 -9.87 -3.46
CA HIS A 192 -29.33 -10.22 -3.35
C HIS A 192 -28.51 -9.15 -2.61
N THR A 193 -28.86 -7.87 -2.74
CA THR A 193 -28.19 -6.77 -2.03
C THR A 193 -28.33 -6.83 -0.51
N ASN A 194 -29.43 -7.40 0.00
CA ASN A 194 -29.65 -7.54 1.43
C ASN A 194 -29.00 -8.81 1.97
N LEU A 195 -29.02 -9.90 1.20
CA LEU A 195 -28.27 -11.11 1.54
C LEU A 195 -26.77 -10.82 1.61
N ASN A 196 -26.23 -10.10 0.61
CA ASN A 196 -24.83 -9.69 0.59
C ASN A 196 -24.48 -8.78 1.76
N PHE A 197 -25.36 -7.81 2.09
CA PHE A 197 -25.16 -6.99 3.28
C PHE A 197 -25.10 -7.85 4.55
N MET A 198 -26.02 -8.81 4.72
CA MET A 198 -26.00 -9.70 5.88
C MET A 198 -24.76 -10.58 5.90
N LEU A 199 -24.31 -11.07 4.75
CA LEU A 199 -23.08 -11.85 4.61
C LEU A 199 -21.87 -11.04 5.08
N ASP A 200 -21.77 -9.76 4.69
CA ASP A 200 -20.71 -8.86 5.16
C ASP A 200 -20.75 -8.70 6.68
N GLN A 201 -21.94 -8.68 7.31
CA GLN A 201 -22.04 -8.62 8.77
C GLN A 201 -21.57 -9.92 9.45
N PHE A 202 -21.69 -11.08 8.79
CA PHE A 202 -21.23 -12.35 9.34
C PHE A 202 -19.71 -12.54 9.31
N VAL A 203 -18.97 -11.79 8.48
CA VAL A 203 -17.50 -11.94 8.34
C VAL A 203 -16.77 -11.79 9.68
N GLY A 204 -17.27 -10.92 10.57
CA GLY A 204 -16.69 -10.71 11.91
C GLY A 204 -17.20 -11.66 12.99
N THR A 205 -18.06 -12.62 12.65
CA THR A 205 -18.74 -13.50 13.62
C THR A 205 -18.13 -14.91 13.64
N PRO A 206 -18.36 -15.73 14.68
CA PRO A 206 -17.89 -17.13 14.71
C PRO A 206 -18.26 -17.94 13.46
N ILE A 207 -19.43 -17.66 12.86
CA ILE A 207 -19.89 -18.30 11.62
C ILE A 207 -18.97 -17.93 10.44
N GLY A 208 -18.60 -16.64 10.31
CA GLY A 208 -17.73 -16.17 9.25
C GLY A 208 -16.31 -16.74 9.31
N TYR A 209 -15.82 -17.04 10.52
CA TYR A 209 -14.54 -17.73 10.75
C TYR A 209 -14.58 -19.23 10.46
N GLY A 210 -15.75 -19.79 10.15
CA GLY A 210 -15.92 -21.22 9.88
C GLY A 210 -15.75 -22.09 11.12
N ILE A 211 -16.01 -21.54 12.32
CA ILE A 211 -16.06 -22.34 13.54
C ILE A 211 -17.29 -23.25 13.41
N PRO A 212 -17.12 -24.59 13.41
CA PRO A 212 -18.23 -25.51 13.25
C PRO A 212 -19.17 -25.35 14.44
N LEU A 213 -20.34 -24.76 14.20
CA LEU A 213 -21.37 -24.58 15.21
C LEU A 213 -22.27 -25.83 15.32
N GLU A 214 -21.85 -26.99 14.81
CA GLU A 214 -22.66 -28.21 14.77
C GLU A 214 -23.17 -28.61 16.16
N GLU A 215 -22.33 -28.52 17.20
CA GLU A 215 -22.73 -28.78 18.59
C GLU A 215 -23.74 -27.74 19.10
N THR A 216 -23.54 -26.47 18.76
CA THR A 216 -24.42 -25.37 19.16
C THR A 216 -25.77 -25.46 18.43
N PHE A 217 -25.75 -25.86 17.17
CA PHE A 217 -26.89 -26.10 16.32
C PHE A 217 -27.68 -27.32 16.77
N SER A 218 -27.04 -28.46 17.03
CA SER A 218 -27.71 -29.67 17.51
C SER A 218 -28.31 -29.52 18.90
N SER A 219 -27.74 -28.67 19.76
CA SER A 219 -28.34 -28.32 21.06
C SER A 219 -29.57 -27.41 20.94
N ASN A 220 -29.77 -26.73 19.81
CA ASN A 220 -30.87 -25.79 19.60
C ASN A 220 -32.05 -26.47 18.89
N THR A 221 -33.18 -26.57 19.57
CA THR A 221 -34.43 -27.17 19.04
C THR A 221 -34.98 -26.48 17.78
N ARG A 222 -34.45 -25.30 17.42
CA ARG A 222 -34.83 -24.54 16.22
C ARG A 222 -33.95 -24.81 15.00
N HIS A 223 -32.95 -25.68 15.10
CA HIS A 223 -32.01 -25.99 14.01
C HIS A 223 -32.68 -26.37 12.69
N GLU A 224 -33.81 -27.09 12.74
CA GLU A 224 -34.57 -27.47 11.55
C GLU A 224 -35.05 -26.28 10.72
N ARG A 225 -35.19 -25.08 11.32
CA ARG A 225 -35.60 -23.86 10.60
C ARG A 225 -34.50 -23.24 9.77
N TRP A 226 -33.25 -23.62 10.01
CA TRP A 226 -32.08 -23.12 9.27
C TRP A 226 -31.54 -24.12 8.26
N LYS A 227 -32.16 -25.30 8.17
CA LYS A 227 -31.88 -26.25 7.10
C LYS A 227 -32.36 -25.69 5.77
N LEU A 228 -31.47 -25.74 4.79
CA LEU A 228 -31.76 -25.38 3.42
C LEU A 228 -32.47 -26.54 2.75
N ASP A 229 -33.61 -26.25 2.14
CA ASP A 229 -34.33 -27.23 1.34
C ASP A 229 -33.56 -27.51 0.02
N GLU A 230 -33.73 -28.70 -0.54
CA GLU A 230 -33.08 -29.08 -1.81
C GLU A 230 -33.51 -28.14 -2.94
N THR A 231 -34.78 -27.70 -2.90
CA THR A 231 -35.31 -26.69 -3.81
C THR A 231 -34.58 -25.35 -3.68
N MET A 232 -34.21 -24.93 -2.46
CA MET A 232 -33.47 -23.70 -2.23
C MET A 232 -32.04 -23.78 -2.78
N HIS A 233 -31.37 -24.92 -2.60
CA HIS A 233 -30.05 -25.15 -3.19
C HIS A 233 -30.05 -24.98 -4.71
N SER A 234 -31.12 -25.42 -5.39
CA SER A 234 -31.25 -25.26 -6.84
C SER A 234 -31.57 -23.84 -7.32
N GLN A 235 -32.02 -22.96 -6.43
CA GLN A 235 -32.54 -21.64 -6.78
C GLN A 235 -31.57 -20.50 -6.45
N LEU A 236 -30.65 -20.72 -5.50
CA LEU A 236 -29.67 -19.73 -5.08
C LEU A 236 -28.53 -19.62 -6.09
N LYS A 237 -28.29 -18.39 -6.57
CA LYS A 237 -27.16 -18.06 -7.43
C LYS A 237 -26.08 -17.35 -6.64
N ILE A 238 -24.86 -17.79 -6.84
CA ILE A 238 -23.66 -17.23 -6.24
C ILE A 238 -22.82 -16.60 -7.34
N LYS A 239 -22.13 -15.51 -6.99
CA LYS A 239 -21.23 -14.74 -7.80
C LYS A 239 -19.88 -14.68 -7.12
N GLN A 240 -18.83 -14.99 -7.88
CA GLN A 240 -17.46 -14.72 -7.49
C GLN A 240 -17.00 -13.44 -8.18
N ASP A 241 -16.51 -12.48 -7.40
CA ASP A 241 -16.14 -11.15 -7.85
C ASP A 241 -14.61 -11.01 -7.88
N ASN A 242 -14.05 -10.72 -9.06
CA ASN A 242 -12.60 -10.58 -9.26
C ASN A 242 -12.19 -9.13 -9.58
N GLY A 243 -13.03 -8.15 -9.23
CA GLY A 243 -12.77 -6.72 -9.44
C GLY A 243 -13.27 -6.20 -10.79
N ILE A 244 -12.89 -6.86 -11.90
CA ILE A 244 -13.31 -6.47 -13.26
C ILE A 244 -14.37 -7.44 -13.82
N ASP A 245 -14.12 -8.75 -13.70
CA ASP A 245 -15.00 -9.79 -14.22
C ASP A 245 -15.67 -10.55 -13.06
N SER A 246 -16.94 -10.89 -13.24
CA SER A 246 -17.69 -11.70 -12.27
C SER A 246 -18.32 -12.92 -12.91
N ILE A 247 -18.17 -14.06 -12.24
CA ILE A 247 -18.70 -15.34 -12.70
C ILE A 247 -19.86 -15.73 -11.80
N GLU A 248 -20.99 -16.11 -12.38
CA GLU A 248 -22.20 -16.50 -11.67
C GLU A 248 -22.50 -17.99 -11.86
N PHE A 249 -22.75 -18.70 -10.76
CA PHE A 249 -23.07 -20.12 -10.77
C PHE A 249 -24.23 -20.43 -9.83
N LEU A 250 -24.93 -21.53 -10.09
CA LEU A 250 -25.97 -22.04 -9.18
C LEU A 250 -25.31 -22.82 -8.05
N LEU A 251 -25.88 -22.72 -6.85
CA LEU A 251 -25.31 -23.36 -5.65
C LEU A 251 -25.23 -24.89 -5.77
N ASN A 252 -26.22 -25.53 -6.42
CA ASN A 252 -26.26 -26.99 -6.59
C ASN A 252 -25.58 -27.52 -7.86
N GLN A 253 -25.10 -26.64 -8.74
CA GLN A 253 -24.48 -27.06 -9.98
C GLN A 253 -22.97 -26.87 -9.89
N PRO A 254 -22.18 -27.95 -9.99
CA PRO A 254 -20.73 -27.85 -10.14
C PRO A 254 -20.36 -27.26 -11.51
N THR A 255 -21.33 -27.19 -12.43
CA THR A 255 -21.08 -26.63 -13.76
C THR A 255 -21.00 -25.12 -13.69
N PRO A 256 -19.92 -24.52 -14.20
CA PRO A 256 -19.66 -23.10 -14.04
C PRO A 256 -20.62 -22.17 -14.80
N ILE A 257 -21.42 -22.69 -15.74
CA ILE A 257 -22.33 -21.90 -16.57
C ILE A 257 -23.70 -22.56 -16.60
N ALA A 258 -24.62 -22.04 -15.77
CA ALA A 258 -26.02 -22.45 -15.80
C ALA A 258 -26.76 -21.73 -16.94
N PHE A 259 -27.44 -22.49 -17.81
CA PHE A 259 -28.25 -21.96 -18.91
C PHE A 259 -29.74 -22.08 -18.60
N ASP A 260 -30.34 -20.99 -18.09
CA ASP A 260 -31.79 -20.86 -18.00
C ASP A 260 -32.31 -20.22 -19.29
N TRP A 261 -32.75 -21.04 -20.25
CA TRP A 261 -33.11 -20.59 -21.59
C TRP A 261 -34.38 -19.71 -21.58
N PRO A 262 -34.29 -18.42 -21.99
CA PRO A 262 -35.45 -17.58 -22.22
C PRO A 262 -36.42 -18.19 -23.24
N ASP A 263 -37.71 -17.84 -23.15
CA ASP A 263 -38.77 -18.41 -24.00
C ASP A 263 -38.44 -18.33 -25.51
N VAL A 264 -37.81 -17.24 -25.94
CA VAL A 264 -37.43 -17.02 -27.35
C VAL A 264 -36.42 -18.05 -27.86
N PHE A 265 -35.54 -18.55 -26.98
CA PHE A 265 -34.57 -19.59 -27.34
C PHE A 265 -35.13 -21.01 -27.21
N ARG A 266 -36.36 -21.18 -26.72
CA ARG A 266 -37.03 -22.49 -26.63
C ARG A 266 -37.62 -22.94 -27.96
N GLU A 267 -37.68 -22.06 -28.95
CA GLU A 267 -38.14 -22.35 -30.29
C GLU A 267 -37.27 -23.42 -31.00
N GLU A 268 -37.88 -24.11 -31.97
CA GLU A 268 -37.21 -25.18 -32.72
C GLU A 268 -36.03 -24.65 -33.55
N ALA A 269 -36.08 -23.39 -33.98
CA ALA A 269 -35.01 -22.71 -34.70
C ALA A 269 -33.67 -22.74 -33.94
N PHE A 270 -33.69 -22.74 -32.61
CA PHE A 270 -32.50 -22.74 -31.76
C PHE A 270 -32.17 -24.11 -31.17
N SER A 271 -32.95 -25.16 -31.47
CA SER A 271 -32.77 -26.52 -30.92
C SER A 271 -31.36 -27.09 -31.14
N MET A 272 -30.80 -26.94 -32.35
CA MET A 272 -29.45 -27.40 -32.68
C MET A 272 -28.37 -26.68 -31.85
N HIS A 273 -28.53 -25.37 -31.62
CA HIS A 273 -27.55 -24.60 -30.84
C HIS A 273 -27.61 -24.99 -29.36
N ARG A 274 -28.83 -25.16 -28.82
CA ARG A 274 -29.05 -25.62 -27.44
C ARG A 274 -28.43 -26.99 -27.19
N SER A 275 -28.70 -27.96 -28.07
CA SER A 275 -28.18 -29.32 -27.89
C SER A 275 -26.66 -29.39 -27.98
N GLU A 276 -26.03 -28.59 -28.84
CA GLU A 276 -24.57 -28.51 -28.91
C GLU A 276 -23.97 -27.85 -27.65
N ILE A 277 -24.61 -26.81 -27.11
CA ILE A 277 -24.17 -26.16 -25.87
C ILE A 277 -24.32 -27.12 -24.67
N GLU A 278 -25.44 -27.82 -24.57
CA GLU A 278 -25.68 -28.84 -23.54
C GLU A 278 -24.66 -29.99 -23.64
N ARG A 279 -24.33 -30.43 -24.86
CA ARG A 279 -23.27 -31.41 -25.10
C ARG A 279 -21.92 -30.90 -24.61
N LEU A 280 -21.55 -29.66 -24.94
CA LEU A 280 -20.29 -29.05 -24.49
C LEU A 280 -20.25 -28.88 -22.97
N ASN A 281 -21.35 -28.50 -22.33
CA ASN A 281 -21.44 -28.43 -20.87
C ASN A 281 -21.23 -29.80 -20.22
N SER A 282 -21.82 -30.85 -20.79
CA SER A 282 -21.61 -32.21 -20.28
C SER A 282 -20.15 -32.68 -20.41
N ILE A 283 -19.42 -32.20 -21.42
CA ILE A 283 -17.99 -32.45 -21.58
C ILE A 283 -17.21 -31.70 -20.50
N VAL A 284 -17.51 -30.42 -20.29
CA VAL A 284 -16.89 -29.60 -19.23
C VAL A 284 -17.12 -30.21 -17.85
N ALA A 285 -18.34 -30.69 -17.56
CA ALA A 285 -18.66 -31.32 -16.28
C ALA A 285 -17.87 -32.62 -16.02
N LYS A 286 -17.57 -33.39 -17.07
CA LYS A 286 -16.80 -34.64 -16.97
C LYS A 286 -15.29 -34.42 -16.90
N LEU A 287 -14.83 -33.23 -17.30
CA LEU A 287 -13.40 -32.92 -17.35
C LEU A 287 -12.77 -32.69 -15.96
N ASP A 288 -13.58 -32.53 -14.93
CA ASP A 288 -13.14 -32.34 -13.54
C ASP A 288 -12.36 -33.53 -12.97
N GLU A 289 -12.48 -34.72 -13.57
CA GLU A 289 -11.79 -35.96 -13.15
C GLU A 289 -10.32 -36.05 -13.66
N HIS A 290 -9.88 -35.16 -14.54
CA HIS A 290 -8.58 -35.24 -15.22
C HIS A 290 -7.46 -34.43 -14.52
N PRO A 291 -6.17 -34.82 -14.69
CA PRO A 291 -5.03 -34.08 -14.14
C PRO A 291 -4.94 -32.64 -14.67
N THR A 292 -4.50 -31.72 -13.80
CA THR A 292 -4.67 -30.25 -13.91
C THR A 292 -4.26 -29.64 -15.26
N ASN A 293 -3.16 -30.10 -15.85
CA ASN A 293 -2.61 -29.49 -17.07
C ASN A 293 -3.40 -29.84 -18.35
N GLU A 294 -3.86 -31.09 -18.49
CA GLU A 294 -4.68 -31.51 -19.62
C GLU A 294 -6.11 -30.99 -19.51
N ARG A 295 -6.61 -30.93 -18.27
CA ARG A 295 -7.91 -30.36 -17.91
C ARG A 295 -8.06 -28.94 -18.42
N ASN A 296 -7.10 -28.05 -18.12
CA ASN A 296 -7.17 -26.63 -18.52
C ASN A 296 -7.22 -26.44 -20.04
N ALA A 297 -6.41 -27.20 -20.79
CA ALA A 297 -6.39 -27.12 -22.24
C ALA A 297 -7.72 -27.61 -22.87
N MET A 298 -8.33 -28.64 -22.30
CA MET A 298 -9.63 -29.13 -22.77
C MET A 298 -10.77 -28.17 -22.41
N HIS A 299 -10.75 -27.56 -21.22
CA HIS A 299 -11.69 -26.49 -20.84
C HIS A 299 -11.62 -25.30 -21.78
N GLN A 300 -10.42 -24.84 -22.12
CA GLN A 300 -10.24 -23.73 -23.05
C GLN A 300 -10.83 -24.05 -24.43
N ARG A 301 -10.57 -25.25 -24.96
CA ARG A 301 -11.15 -25.69 -26.25
C ARG A 301 -12.67 -25.79 -26.19
N ALA A 302 -13.23 -26.31 -25.11
CA ALA A 302 -14.68 -26.40 -24.92
C ALA A 302 -15.31 -24.99 -24.90
N ALA A 303 -14.70 -24.04 -24.20
CA ALA A 303 -15.17 -22.65 -24.13
C ALA A 303 -15.10 -21.91 -25.46
N GLU A 304 -13.99 -22.05 -26.19
CA GLU A 304 -13.86 -21.49 -27.54
C GLU A 304 -14.91 -22.06 -28.50
N ARG A 305 -15.30 -23.33 -28.30
CA ARG A 305 -16.37 -23.94 -29.07
C ARG A 305 -17.73 -23.39 -28.65
N MET A 306 -18.00 -23.28 -27.34
CA MET A 306 -19.22 -22.67 -26.82
C MET A 306 -19.39 -21.24 -27.32
N GLN A 307 -18.34 -20.43 -27.29
CA GLN A 307 -18.36 -19.05 -27.77
C GLN A 307 -18.72 -18.97 -29.26
N ARG A 308 -18.18 -19.87 -30.09
CA ARG A 308 -18.53 -19.95 -31.52
C ARG A 308 -19.99 -20.32 -31.74
N VAL A 309 -20.52 -21.26 -30.96
CA VAL A 309 -21.94 -21.66 -31.02
C VAL A 309 -22.84 -20.52 -30.54
N PHE A 310 -22.43 -19.78 -29.51
CA PHE A 310 -23.15 -18.59 -29.06
C PHE A 310 -23.15 -17.46 -30.09
N ALA A 311 -22.03 -17.24 -30.77
CA ALA A 311 -21.93 -16.26 -31.86
C ALA A 311 -22.84 -16.63 -33.05
N SER A 312 -22.93 -17.92 -33.41
CA SER A 312 -23.85 -18.35 -34.46
C SER A 312 -25.31 -18.26 -34.01
N MET A 313 -25.59 -18.54 -32.73
CA MET A 313 -26.92 -18.40 -32.14
C MET A 313 -27.36 -16.94 -32.07
N SER A 314 -26.47 -16.01 -31.69
CA SER A 314 -26.78 -14.58 -31.64
C SER A 314 -27.01 -14.03 -33.05
N GLN A 315 -26.21 -14.42 -34.03
CA GLN A 315 -26.44 -14.06 -35.43
C GLN A 315 -27.84 -14.52 -35.88
N LYS A 316 -28.19 -15.79 -35.63
CA LYS A 316 -29.51 -16.33 -35.98
C LYS A 316 -30.66 -15.61 -35.25
N PHE A 317 -30.43 -15.19 -34.01
CA PHE A 317 -31.40 -14.40 -33.25
C PHE A 317 -31.68 -13.04 -33.91
N PHE A 318 -30.63 -12.31 -34.31
CA PHE A 318 -30.80 -11.02 -34.99
C PHE A 318 -31.34 -11.15 -36.42
N GLU A 319 -31.11 -12.29 -37.09
CA GLU A 319 -31.75 -12.61 -38.37
C GLU A 319 -33.26 -12.83 -38.24
N LEU A 320 -33.71 -13.51 -37.18
CA LEU A 320 -35.13 -13.79 -36.92
C LEU A 320 -35.88 -12.58 -36.34
N TYR A 321 -35.21 -11.77 -35.50
CA TYR A 321 -35.79 -10.61 -34.82
C TYR A 321 -35.03 -9.32 -35.14
N PRO A 322 -35.05 -8.84 -36.39
CA PRO A 322 -34.35 -7.61 -36.77
C PRO A 322 -34.99 -6.38 -36.13
N ASP A 323 -34.18 -5.35 -35.88
CA ASP A 323 -34.60 -4.13 -35.16
C ASP A 323 -35.78 -3.41 -35.81
N TYR A 324 -35.83 -3.39 -37.14
CA TYR A 324 -36.93 -2.79 -37.91
C TYR A 324 -38.25 -3.58 -37.82
N GLY A 325 -38.19 -4.89 -37.54
CA GLY A 325 -39.37 -5.76 -37.40
C GLY A 325 -40.08 -5.62 -36.05
N ARG A 326 -39.49 -4.88 -35.10
CA ARG A 326 -39.98 -4.85 -33.71
C ARG A 326 -41.12 -3.84 -33.48
N GLN A 327 -41.41 -2.95 -34.43
CA GLN A 327 -42.39 -1.85 -34.29
C GLN A 327 -43.86 -2.31 -34.23
N GLY A 328 -44.17 -3.56 -34.62
CA GLY A 328 -45.53 -4.13 -34.60
C GLY A 328 -45.78 -5.18 -33.51
N LEU A 329 -44.82 -5.39 -32.61
CA LEU A 329 -44.89 -6.46 -31.61
C LEU A 329 -45.75 -6.05 -30.40
N THR A 330 -46.41 -7.05 -29.81
CA THR A 330 -47.06 -6.84 -28.51
C THR A 330 -46.03 -6.59 -27.42
N THR A 331 -46.40 -5.87 -26.36
CA THR A 331 -45.52 -5.58 -25.21
C THR A 331 -44.93 -6.85 -24.59
N ALA A 332 -45.68 -7.96 -24.59
CA ALA A 332 -45.21 -9.25 -24.08
C ALA A 332 -44.11 -9.86 -24.97
N GLN A 333 -44.30 -9.85 -26.28
CA GLN A 333 -43.30 -10.31 -27.25
C GLN A 333 -42.04 -9.46 -27.21
N TRP A 334 -42.19 -8.13 -27.16
CA TRP A 334 -41.07 -7.21 -27.02
C TRP A 334 -40.22 -7.53 -25.78
N ARG A 335 -40.86 -7.72 -24.61
CA ARG A 335 -40.14 -8.10 -23.38
C ARG A 335 -39.47 -9.47 -23.45
N ALA A 336 -40.02 -10.41 -24.21
CA ALA A 336 -39.40 -11.71 -24.41
C ALA A 336 -38.11 -11.58 -25.25
N ILE A 337 -38.17 -10.79 -26.33
CA ILE A 337 -36.99 -10.49 -27.18
C ILE A 337 -35.92 -9.75 -26.38
N MET A 338 -36.28 -8.71 -25.63
CA MET A 338 -35.32 -7.98 -24.78
C MET A 338 -34.64 -8.90 -23.75
N ARG A 339 -35.40 -9.80 -23.10
CA ARG A 339 -34.82 -10.81 -22.21
C ARG A 339 -33.87 -11.76 -22.94
N GLY A 340 -34.15 -12.05 -24.21
CA GLY A 340 -33.26 -12.85 -25.04
C GLY A 340 -31.95 -12.13 -25.38
N GLU A 341 -32.03 -10.84 -25.70
CA GLU A 341 -30.88 -9.98 -25.98
C GLU A 341 -30.01 -9.81 -24.72
N ASP A 342 -30.63 -9.50 -23.58
CA ASP A 342 -29.96 -9.42 -22.29
C ASP A 342 -29.27 -10.74 -21.94
N PHE A 343 -29.94 -11.88 -22.17
CA PHE A 343 -29.36 -13.21 -21.94
C PHE A 343 -28.13 -13.47 -22.81
N LEU A 344 -28.19 -13.14 -24.11
CA LEU A 344 -27.04 -13.30 -25.01
C LEU A 344 -25.86 -12.42 -24.57
N SER A 345 -26.12 -11.17 -24.22
CA SER A 345 -25.05 -10.26 -23.76
C SER A 345 -24.41 -10.76 -22.46
N GLN A 346 -25.22 -11.16 -21.47
CA GLN A 346 -24.74 -11.70 -20.19
C GLN A 346 -23.89 -12.96 -20.41
N LYS A 347 -24.38 -13.92 -21.22
CA LYS A 347 -23.65 -15.16 -21.48
C LYS A 347 -22.40 -14.98 -22.32
N THR A 348 -22.36 -13.99 -23.21
CA THR A 348 -21.15 -13.67 -23.98
C THR A 348 -20.06 -13.13 -23.05
N VAL A 349 -20.41 -12.24 -22.12
CA VAL A 349 -19.45 -11.71 -21.12
C VAL A 349 -18.96 -12.82 -20.19
N GLU A 350 -19.86 -13.68 -19.72
CA GLU A 350 -19.52 -14.83 -18.85
C GLU A 350 -18.58 -15.82 -19.55
N LEU A 351 -18.84 -16.14 -20.82
CA LEU A 351 -17.98 -17.00 -21.65
C LEU A 351 -16.62 -16.35 -21.96
N GLU A 352 -16.57 -15.03 -22.11
CA GLU A 352 -15.29 -14.34 -22.31
C GLU A 352 -14.46 -14.34 -21.03
N ALA A 353 -15.09 -14.11 -19.87
CA ALA A 353 -14.45 -14.24 -18.57
C ALA A 353 -13.91 -15.67 -18.34
N TYR A 354 -14.67 -16.69 -18.75
CA TYR A 354 -14.23 -18.09 -18.76
C TYR A 354 -12.95 -18.26 -19.58
N ARG A 355 -12.95 -17.76 -20.82
CA ARG A 355 -11.81 -17.90 -21.73
C ARG A 355 -10.53 -17.28 -21.15
N ARG A 356 -10.64 -16.15 -20.46
CA ARG A 356 -9.50 -15.47 -19.84
C ARG A 356 -8.92 -16.26 -18.66
N ASN A 357 -9.74 -17.02 -17.93
CA ASN A 357 -9.32 -17.71 -16.71
C ASN A 357 -9.95 -19.12 -16.57
N PRO A 358 -9.51 -20.12 -17.37
CA PRO A 358 -10.07 -21.48 -17.35
C PRO A 358 -9.87 -22.22 -16.01
N GLU A 359 -8.79 -21.92 -15.29
CA GLU A 359 -8.42 -22.58 -14.02
C GLU A 359 -9.39 -22.27 -12.87
N ARG A 360 -10.10 -21.14 -12.93
CA ARG A 360 -10.93 -20.66 -11.84
C ARG A 360 -12.32 -21.31 -11.78
N LEU A 361 -12.67 -22.03 -12.83
CA LEU A 361 -13.95 -22.72 -12.97
C LEU A 361 -13.96 -24.08 -12.27
N VAL A 362 -12.77 -24.56 -11.89
CA VAL A 362 -12.57 -25.89 -11.28
C VAL A 362 -11.71 -25.77 -10.02
N SER A 363 -11.77 -24.62 -9.33
CA SER A 363 -11.35 -24.63 -7.93
C SER A 363 -12.43 -25.41 -7.18
N ALA A 364 -12.14 -26.64 -6.80
CA ALA A 364 -13.03 -27.43 -5.93
C ALA A 364 -13.43 -26.68 -4.64
N SER A 365 -12.74 -25.59 -4.30
CA SER A 365 -13.09 -24.68 -3.20
C SER A 365 -14.32 -23.80 -3.44
N THR A 366 -14.85 -23.67 -4.67
CA THR A 366 -16.01 -22.82 -4.97
C THR A 366 -17.31 -23.58 -5.12
N ILE A 367 -17.25 -24.92 -5.18
CA ILE A 367 -18.43 -25.79 -5.26
C ILE A 367 -18.85 -26.12 -3.84
N PHE A 368 -20.07 -25.73 -3.49
CA PHE A 368 -20.68 -26.12 -2.22
C PHE A 368 -21.32 -27.49 -2.38
N ASP A 369 -20.85 -28.48 -1.62
CA ASP A 369 -21.40 -29.82 -1.62
C ASP A 369 -22.26 -30.00 -0.36
N PRO A 370 -23.61 -30.01 -0.46
CA PRO A 370 -24.47 -30.10 0.72
C PRO A 370 -24.23 -31.34 1.59
N ASP A 371 -23.65 -32.40 1.03
CA ASP A 371 -23.36 -33.64 1.76
C ASP A 371 -22.01 -33.58 2.50
N LYS A 372 -21.07 -32.73 2.06
CA LYS A 372 -19.74 -32.56 2.70
C LYS A 372 -19.64 -31.31 3.57
N ASP A 373 -20.18 -30.19 3.07
CA ASP A 373 -20.13 -28.89 3.72
C ASP A 373 -21.33 -28.65 4.66
N GLY A 374 -22.35 -29.53 4.58
CA GLY A 374 -23.55 -29.48 5.40
C GLY A 374 -24.71 -28.75 4.71
N ARG A 375 -25.94 -29.01 5.17
CA ARG A 375 -27.18 -28.51 4.55
C ARG A 375 -27.77 -27.29 5.26
N ASP A 376 -27.00 -26.61 6.08
CA ASP A 376 -27.48 -25.52 6.93
C ASP A 376 -27.14 -24.15 6.34
N ALA A 377 -28.00 -23.16 6.59
CA ALA A 377 -27.72 -21.79 6.20
C ALA A 377 -26.42 -21.27 6.83
N GLY A 378 -26.10 -21.68 8.06
CA GLY A 378 -24.86 -21.31 8.74
C GLY A 378 -23.60 -21.81 8.02
N THR A 379 -23.60 -23.06 7.55
CA THR A 379 -22.46 -23.63 6.83
C THR A 379 -22.31 -23.01 5.44
N LEU A 380 -23.42 -22.71 4.76
CA LEU A 380 -23.41 -21.94 3.51
C LEU A 380 -22.78 -20.54 3.71
N ILE A 381 -23.17 -19.82 4.76
CA ILE A 381 -22.62 -18.49 5.06
C ILE A 381 -21.12 -18.58 5.36
N ALA A 382 -20.71 -19.56 6.17
CA ALA A 382 -19.29 -19.80 6.48
C ALA A 382 -18.49 -20.10 5.21
N PHE A 383 -19.01 -20.98 4.34
CA PHE A 383 -18.41 -21.32 3.06
C PHE A 383 -18.26 -20.10 2.16
N MET A 384 -19.32 -19.30 2.01
CA MET A 384 -19.28 -18.12 1.16
C MET A 384 -18.35 -17.04 1.72
N SER A 385 -18.35 -16.81 3.04
CA SER A 385 -17.46 -15.88 3.73
C SER A 385 -15.98 -16.26 3.50
N ARG A 386 -15.65 -17.55 3.69
CA ARG A 386 -14.29 -18.07 3.50
C ARG A 386 -13.80 -17.93 2.06
N ASN A 387 -14.68 -18.15 1.09
CA ASN A 387 -14.34 -18.13 -0.33
C ASN A 387 -14.55 -16.75 -1.00
N GLY A 388 -15.00 -15.73 -0.25
CA GLY A 388 -15.27 -14.40 -0.78
C GLY A 388 -16.41 -14.37 -1.81
N LEU A 389 -17.38 -15.28 -1.67
CA LEU A 389 -18.51 -15.44 -2.58
C LEU A 389 -19.67 -14.51 -2.17
N LYS A 390 -20.40 -14.01 -3.16
CA LYS A 390 -21.56 -13.13 -2.98
C LYS A 390 -22.79 -13.76 -3.63
N PHE A 391 -23.99 -13.39 -3.21
CA PHE A 391 -25.21 -13.75 -3.93
C PHE A 391 -25.37 -12.91 -5.21
N SER A 392 -25.71 -13.57 -6.32
CA SER A 392 -26.15 -12.91 -7.55
C SER A 392 -27.64 -12.56 -7.47
N LYS A 393 -28.12 -11.75 -8.42
CA LYS A 393 -29.53 -11.41 -8.59
C LYS A 393 -30.37 -12.70 -8.76
N PRO A 394 -31.53 -12.81 -8.08
CA PRO A 394 -32.40 -13.97 -8.25
C PRO A 394 -32.91 -14.06 -9.69
N SER A 395 -33.06 -15.30 -10.17
CA SER A 395 -33.80 -15.61 -11.40
C SER A 395 -35.30 -15.44 -11.16
N SER A 396 -36.06 -15.20 -12.22
CA SER A 396 -37.52 -15.17 -12.14
C SER A 396 -38.07 -16.46 -11.50
N GLY A 397 -38.82 -16.35 -10.40
CA GLY A 397 -39.38 -17.50 -9.66
C GLY A 397 -38.51 -18.05 -8.52
N SER A 398 -37.23 -17.65 -8.42
CA SER A 398 -36.33 -18.04 -7.31
C SER A 398 -36.35 -17.08 -6.12
N GLU A 399 -37.16 -16.02 -6.19
CA GLU A 399 -37.23 -14.95 -5.19
C GLU A 399 -37.62 -15.46 -3.80
N ASN A 400 -38.44 -16.52 -3.74
CA ASN A 400 -38.87 -17.13 -2.49
C ASN A 400 -37.70 -17.78 -1.74
N ALA A 401 -36.78 -18.46 -2.43
CA ALA A 401 -35.59 -19.02 -1.80
C ALA A 401 -34.70 -17.92 -1.20
N TYR A 402 -34.50 -16.82 -1.93
CA TYR A 402 -33.77 -15.66 -1.43
C TYR A 402 -34.46 -15.04 -0.21
N HIS A 403 -35.79 -14.98 -0.22
CA HIS A 403 -36.54 -14.46 0.91
C HIS A 403 -36.43 -15.35 2.16
N SER A 404 -36.57 -16.67 1.99
CA SER A 404 -36.43 -17.64 3.09
C SER A 404 -35.03 -17.60 3.68
N LEU A 405 -34.00 -17.62 2.83
CA LEU A 405 -32.61 -17.52 3.26
C LEU A 405 -32.35 -16.21 4.01
N TYR A 406 -32.89 -15.10 3.53
CA TYR A 406 -32.75 -13.80 4.21
C TYR A 406 -33.34 -13.82 5.63
N THR A 407 -34.52 -14.44 5.80
CA THR A 407 -35.11 -14.63 7.14
C THR A 407 -34.22 -15.49 8.03
N MET A 408 -33.69 -16.60 7.51
CA MET A 408 -32.76 -17.47 8.24
C MET A 408 -31.49 -16.71 8.66
N MET A 409 -30.90 -15.91 7.76
CA MET A 409 -29.74 -15.07 8.04
C MET A 409 -30.03 -14.03 9.13
N MET A 410 -31.19 -13.38 9.10
CA MET A 410 -31.58 -12.43 10.15
C MET A 410 -31.73 -13.10 11.51
N GLU A 411 -32.31 -14.29 11.58
CA GLU A 411 -32.42 -15.07 12.82
C GLU A 411 -31.06 -15.52 13.34
N LEU A 412 -30.20 -16.03 12.46
CA LEU A 412 -28.83 -16.43 12.82
C LEU A 412 -28.01 -15.24 13.32
N TYR A 413 -28.12 -14.08 12.66
CA TYR A 413 -27.40 -12.88 13.06
C TYR A 413 -27.89 -12.35 14.41
N ALA A 414 -29.19 -12.43 14.69
CA ALA A 414 -29.72 -12.05 16.00
C ALA A 414 -29.20 -12.95 17.14
N LEU A 415 -28.82 -14.20 16.85
CA LEU A 415 -28.33 -15.15 17.84
C LEU A 415 -26.80 -15.11 18.00
N TYR A 416 -26.06 -14.96 16.91
CA TYR A 416 -24.60 -15.14 16.89
C TYR A 416 -23.82 -13.90 16.44
N GLY A 417 -24.51 -12.90 15.88
CA GLY A 417 -23.89 -11.77 15.18
C GLY A 417 -24.10 -10.41 15.83
N GLU A 418 -25.10 -10.21 16.69
CA GLU A 418 -25.22 -8.94 17.43
C GLU A 418 -24.02 -8.81 18.39
N PRO A 419 -23.10 -7.84 18.17
CA PRO A 419 -22.08 -7.57 19.17
C PRO A 419 -22.80 -7.13 20.45
N LEU A 420 -22.42 -7.70 21.59
CA LEU A 420 -22.92 -7.32 22.92
C LEU A 420 -23.05 -5.80 22.96
N ALA A 421 -24.28 -5.32 23.11
CA ALA A 421 -24.70 -3.93 22.87
C ALA A 421 -24.06 -2.88 23.82
N GLU A 422 -22.99 -3.22 24.50
CA GLU A 422 -22.41 -2.48 25.61
C GLU A 422 -21.28 -1.52 25.19
N VAL A 423 -20.59 -1.76 24.06
CA VAL A 423 -19.48 -0.87 23.63
C VAL A 423 -19.99 0.47 23.08
N ALA A 424 -21.27 0.58 22.69
CA ALA A 424 -21.83 1.80 22.11
C ALA A 424 -22.37 2.83 23.12
N LYS A 425 -22.37 2.51 24.43
CA LYS A 425 -22.72 3.48 25.48
C LYS A 425 -21.49 4.15 26.09
N THR A 426 -20.33 3.55 25.95
CA THR A 426 -19.06 4.16 26.32
C THR A 426 -18.55 4.94 25.12
N GLU A 427 -18.34 6.24 25.34
CA GLU A 427 -17.49 7.09 24.51
C GLU A 427 -18.13 7.64 23.23
N VAL A 428 -19.10 8.55 23.43
CA VAL A 428 -18.94 9.89 22.87
C VAL A 428 -17.66 10.47 23.47
N SER A 429 -16.49 9.99 23.02
CA SER A 429 -15.20 10.59 23.33
C SER A 429 -15.26 11.95 22.67
N GLU A 430 -15.23 12.99 23.51
CA GLU A 430 -15.15 14.38 23.12
C GLU A 430 -14.16 14.49 21.96
N ARG A 431 -14.63 15.07 20.86
CA ARG A 431 -13.80 15.47 19.73
C ARG A 431 -12.51 16.06 20.32
N PRO A 432 -11.32 15.48 20.07
CA PRO A 432 -10.10 16.06 20.62
C PRO A 432 -10.07 17.50 20.16
N GLN A 433 -10.18 18.43 21.11
CA GLN A 433 -10.07 19.83 20.79
C GLN A 433 -8.71 20.00 20.12
N PRO A 434 -8.63 20.66 18.95
CA PRO A 434 -7.34 20.97 18.36
C PRO A 434 -6.52 21.65 19.46
N PRO A 435 -5.24 21.28 19.64
CA PRO A 435 -4.41 21.86 20.69
C PRO A 435 -4.53 23.36 20.58
N GLU A 436 -5.04 23.97 21.66
CA GLU A 436 -5.14 25.41 21.80
C GLU A 436 -3.76 25.96 21.48
N ARG A 437 -3.64 26.76 20.41
CA ARG A 437 -2.37 27.32 20.00
C ARG A 437 -1.86 28.10 21.20
N GLU A 438 -0.84 27.58 21.90
CA GLU A 438 -0.10 28.36 22.88
C GLU A 438 0.31 29.65 22.17
N PRO A 439 -0.06 30.83 22.70
CA PRO A 439 0.39 32.08 22.11
C PRO A 439 1.91 32.03 22.08
N ALA A 440 2.47 32.23 20.88
CA ALA A 440 3.90 32.35 20.68
C ALA A 440 4.43 33.31 21.74
N ALA A 441 5.28 32.81 22.63
CA ALA A 441 5.90 33.60 23.66
C ALA A 441 6.54 34.83 23.01
N GLU A 442 5.99 36.00 23.32
CA GLU A 442 6.63 37.29 23.14
C GLU A 442 8.00 37.21 23.80
N GLY A 443 9.05 37.24 23.00
CA GLY A 443 10.40 37.07 23.51
C GLY A 443 11.42 37.19 22.41
N ILE A 444 11.54 38.39 21.84
CA ILE A 444 12.80 39.10 21.54
C ILE A 444 12.42 40.59 21.42
N GLU A 445 12.26 41.27 22.55
CA GLU A 445 12.64 42.68 22.66
C GLU A 445 14.01 42.68 23.34
N GLY A 446 15.06 43.17 22.66
CA GLY A 446 16.37 43.35 23.29
C GLY A 446 17.62 42.93 22.51
N ILE A 447 17.65 43.07 21.17
CA ILE A 447 18.92 42.94 20.40
C ILE A 447 19.26 44.23 19.60
N GLU A 448 18.47 45.30 19.70
CA GLU A 448 18.78 46.55 18.99
C GLU A 448 19.79 47.49 19.69
N GLU A 449 20.29 47.18 20.90
CA GLU A 449 21.12 48.12 21.67
C GLU A 449 22.63 47.82 21.70
N LEU A 450 23.15 46.93 20.84
CA LEU A 450 24.59 46.59 20.82
C LEU A 450 25.31 46.85 19.50
N ILE A 451 24.69 47.58 18.56
CA ILE A 451 25.34 48.06 17.34
C ILE A 451 25.20 49.58 17.26
N GLN A 452 25.80 50.29 18.22
CA GLN A 452 26.18 51.70 18.05
C GLN A 452 27.09 52.12 19.20
N GLN A 453 28.40 51.89 19.03
CA GLN A 453 29.43 52.80 19.52
C GLN A 453 30.74 52.57 18.74
N PRO A 454 31.44 53.64 18.32
CA PRO A 454 32.68 53.57 17.53
C PRO A 454 33.91 53.10 18.33
#